data_AF-A0A534TW04-F1
#
_entry.id   AF-A0A534TW04-F1
#
_cell.length_a   1.000
_cell.length_b   1.000
_cell.length_c   1.000
_cell.angle_alpha   90.00
_cell.angle_beta   90.00
_cell.angle_gamma   90.00
#
_symmetry.space_group_name_H-M   'P 1'
#
loop_
_entity.id
_entity.type
_entity.pdbx_description
1 polymer ?
#
loop_
_entity_poly.entity_id
_entity_poly.type
_entity_poly.pdbx_seq_one_letter_code
_entity_poly.pdbx_strand_id
1 'polypeptide(L)'
;MSRIVPSVFTVLALMVLVASCTREEQKGAAAPTATPAKVAAPAAAPQPQASLEDVDELYVDLDADPDEGTPPLTVKFTSTVEDATPPITYKWDFGDGSAPATEANPTHVYQKAGEYTATLTVKDSKNISGSEEVDILVETE
;
A
#
# COMPACT_ATOMS: atom_id res chain seq x y z
N MET A 1 -46.12 -30.72 6.44
CA MET A 1 -45.23 -29.95 5.54
C MET A 1 -44.77 -30.90 4.43
N SER A 2 -45.44 -30.86 3.28
CA SER A 2 -45.14 -31.68 2.10
C SER A 2 -43.86 -31.21 1.42
N ARG A 3 -43.00 -32.00 0.77
CA ARG A 3 -42.81 -33.46 0.63
C ARG A 3 -41.60 -33.62 -0.33
N ILE A 4 -40.76 -34.64 -0.09
CA ILE A 4 -40.20 -35.56 -1.11
C ILE A 4 -38.96 -35.12 -1.95
N VAL A 5 -37.81 -35.74 -1.56
CA VAL A 5 -36.60 -36.19 -2.31
C VAL A 5 -36.97 -37.12 -3.50
N PRO A 6 -36.10 -37.74 -4.35
CA PRO A 6 -34.66 -37.66 -4.65
C PRO A 6 -34.37 -37.81 -6.19
N SER A 7 -33.17 -38.30 -6.59
CA SER A 7 -32.85 -39.13 -7.80
C SER A 7 -31.74 -38.51 -8.68
N VAL A 8 -30.47 -38.95 -8.55
CA VAL A 8 -29.85 -40.09 -9.29
C VAL A 8 -30.02 -39.96 -10.80
N PHE A 9 -28.95 -39.61 -11.53
CA PHE A 9 -28.77 -40.06 -12.92
C PHE A 9 -27.29 -40.11 -13.33
N THR A 10 -26.76 -41.32 -13.27
CA THR A 10 -25.62 -41.86 -14.01
C THR A 10 -25.75 -41.59 -15.51
N VAL A 11 -24.71 -41.07 -16.18
CA VAL A 11 -24.43 -41.43 -17.59
C VAL A 11 -22.92 -41.55 -17.83
N LEU A 12 -22.56 -42.76 -18.23
CA LEU A 12 -21.27 -43.26 -18.70
C LEU A 12 -21.26 -43.21 -20.24
N ALA A 13 -20.23 -42.63 -20.87
CA ALA A 13 -19.88 -42.81 -22.30
C ALA A 13 -18.44 -42.27 -22.51
N LEU A 14 -17.37 -43.07 -22.58
CA LEU A 14 -16.90 -44.02 -23.60
C LEU A 14 -16.35 -43.37 -24.90
N MET A 15 -15.00 -43.35 -24.99
CA MET A 15 -14.11 -43.32 -26.18
C MET A 15 -14.21 -42.12 -27.14
N VAL A 16 -13.10 -41.48 -27.54
CA VAL A 16 -12.34 -41.88 -28.73
C VAL A 16 -10.95 -41.17 -28.81
N LEU A 17 -9.96 -41.98 -29.18
CA LEU A 17 -8.65 -41.75 -29.80
C LEU A 17 -7.51 -40.95 -29.12
N VAL A 18 -6.46 -41.72 -28.86
CA VAL A 18 -5.08 -41.37 -28.54
C VAL A 18 -4.34 -41.00 -29.85
N ALA A 19 -3.67 -39.85 -29.89
CA ALA A 19 -2.62 -39.55 -30.87
C ALA A 19 -1.32 -39.29 -30.11
N SER A 20 -0.42 -40.28 -30.17
CA SER A 20 0.91 -40.26 -29.58
C SER A 20 1.86 -39.36 -30.38
N CYS A 21 2.52 -38.42 -29.71
CA CYS A 21 3.91 -38.05 -30.00
C CYS A 21 4.54 -37.53 -28.69
N THR A 22 5.26 -38.43 -28.03
CA THR A 22 6.02 -38.23 -26.81
C THR A 22 7.39 -37.62 -27.12
N ARG A 23 7.76 -36.52 -26.47
CA ARG A 23 9.17 -36.15 -26.25
C ARG A 23 9.35 -35.32 -24.96
N GLU A 24 9.78 -36.05 -23.93
CA GLU A 24 10.70 -35.68 -22.83
C GLU A 24 10.25 -34.72 -21.70
N GLU A 25 9.63 -35.32 -20.67
CA GLU A 25 10.12 -35.44 -19.27
C GLU A 25 11.38 -34.62 -18.86
N GLN A 26 11.47 -33.89 -17.73
CA GLN A 26 10.98 -34.16 -16.36
C GLN A 26 10.86 -32.93 -15.43
N LYS A 27 9.84 -33.01 -14.55
CA LYS A 27 9.90 -32.93 -13.06
C LYS A 27 8.97 -31.90 -12.41
N GLY A 28 7.86 -32.38 -11.85
CA GLY A 28 7.34 -31.91 -10.55
C GLY A 28 6.07 -31.03 -10.53
N ALA A 29 4.91 -31.69 -10.36
CA ALA A 29 3.75 -31.33 -9.52
C ALA A 29 2.90 -30.05 -9.77
N ALA A 30 1.65 -30.29 -10.22
CA ALA A 30 0.35 -29.69 -9.83
C ALA A 30 -0.02 -28.22 -10.19
N ALA A 31 -1.08 -28.07 -11.00
CA ALA A 31 -1.91 -26.87 -11.25
C ALA A 31 -3.36 -27.36 -11.56
N PRO A 32 -4.47 -26.58 -11.45
CA PRO A 32 -4.53 -25.15 -11.75
C PRO A 32 -5.47 -24.28 -10.88
N THR A 33 -5.09 -23.03 -10.61
CA THR A 33 -6.05 -21.92 -10.60
C THR A 33 -5.32 -20.64 -11.00
N ALA A 34 -5.91 -19.91 -11.95
CA ALA A 34 -5.34 -18.72 -12.54
C ALA A 34 -5.24 -17.58 -11.51
N THR A 35 -4.03 -17.12 -11.25
CA THR A 35 -3.79 -15.73 -10.88
C THR A 35 -3.24 -15.06 -12.14
N PRO A 36 -3.96 -14.12 -12.78
CA PRO A 36 -3.35 -13.34 -13.84
C PRO A 36 -2.21 -12.53 -13.24
N ALA A 37 -1.07 -12.57 -13.91
CA ALA A 37 0.12 -11.80 -13.61
C ALA A 37 -0.21 -10.33 -13.35
N LYS A 38 0.22 -9.81 -12.19
CA LYS A 38 0.83 -8.49 -12.16
C LYS A 38 2.32 -8.77 -12.29
N VAL A 39 2.81 -8.86 -13.53
CA VAL A 39 3.69 -7.82 -14.08
C VAL A 39 4.65 -7.35 -12.99
N ALA A 40 5.90 -7.83 -13.11
CA ALA A 40 7.11 -7.15 -12.70
C ALA A 40 6.86 -5.86 -11.90
N ALA A 41 7.37 -5.78 -10.67
CA ALA A 41 8.04 -4.54 -10.35
C ALA A 41 9.14 -4.44 -11.41
N PRO A 42 9.06 -3.53 -12.39
CA PRO A 42 10.23 -3.30 -13.20
C PRO A 42 11.33 -2.96 -12.19
N ALA A 43 12.48 -3.62 -12.31
CA ALA A 43 13.73 -2.98 -11.96
C ALA A 43 13.59 -1.56 -12.49
N ALA A 44 13.46 -0.59 -11.57
CA ALA A 44 13.04 0.75 -11.90
C ALA A 44 14.01 1.23 -12.96
N ALA A 45 13.53 1.29 -14.21
CA ALA A 45 14.26 1.91 -15.28
C ALA A 45 14.61 3.32 -14.76
N PRO A 46 15.87 3.75 -14.95
CA PRO A 46 16.42 4.91 -14.28
C PRO A 46 15.47 6.08 -14.52
N GLN A 47 14.86 6.59 -13.45
CA GLN A 47 14.10 7.83 -13.53
C GLN A 47 15.05 8.86 -14.14
N PRO A 48 14.65 9.58 -15.21
CA PRO A 48 15.54 10.42 -15.97
C PRO A 48 16.24 11.39 -15.01
N GLN A 49 17.55 11.20 -14.86
CA GLN A 49 18.41 12.01 -14.01
C GLN A 49 18.33 13.45 -14.52
N ALA A 50 17.45 14.24 -13.93
CA ALA A 50 17.42 15.67 -14.15
C ALA A 50 18.74 16.24 -13.66
N SER A 51 19.41 16.94 -14.56
CA SER A 51 20.67 17.65 -14.39
C SER A 51 20.68 18.47 -13.08
N LEU A 52 21.57 18.06 -12.18
CA LEU A 52 21.82 18.59 -10.85
C LEU A 52 22.67 19.86 -10.92
N GLU A 53 22.07 21.03 -10.74
CA GLU A 53 22.75 22.22 -10.23
C GLU A 53 21.76 22.97 -9.31
N ASP A 54 21.90 22.73 -8.00
CA ASP A 54 21.31 23.43 -6.86
C ASP A 54 19.79 23.69 -6.89
N VAL A 55 19.00 22.62 -6.76
CA VAL A 55 17.67 22.75 -6.15
C VAL A 55 17.89 22.74 -4.63
N ASP A 56 17.70 23.89 -3.98
CA ASP A 56 17.60 23.94 -2.52
C ASP A 56 16.36 23.10 -2.13
N GLU A 57 16.56 21.80 -1.89
CA GLU A 57 15.52 20.85 -1.50
C GLU A 57 15.53 20.67 0.01
N LEU A 58 14.33 20.60 0.60
CA LEU A 58 14.16 20.37 2.03
C LEU A 58 14.21 18.86 2.29
N TYR A 59 15.13 18.39 3.12
CA TYR A 59 15.10 17.00 3.56
C TYR A 59 14.07 16.85 4.68
N VAL A 60 13.05 16.03 4.44
CA VAL A 60 11.99 15.72 5.40
C VAL A 60 11.97 14.22 5.59
N ASP A 61 11.88 13.80 6.84
CA ASP A 61 11.66 12.42 7.23
C ASP A 61 10.42 12.35 8.12
N LEU A 62 9.62 11.31 7.90
CA LEU A 62 8.34 11.12 8.54
C LEU A 62 8.24 9.71 9.09
N ASP A 63 7.97 9.62 10.39
CA ASP A 63 7.75 8.37 11.10
C ASP A 63 6.42 8.39 11.86
N ALA A 64 5.83 7.21 12.02
CA ALA A 64 4.57 7.00 12.74
C ALA A 64 4.64 5.75 13.61
N ASP A 65 4.26 5.88 14.89
CA ASP A 65 4.23 4.76 15.83
C ASP A 65 2.96 4.77 16.70
N PRO A 66 2.18 3.68 16.72
CA PRO A 66 2.23 2.55 15.77
C PRO A 66 1.72 2.96 14.38
N ASP A 67 2.17 2.25 13.34
CA ASP A 67 1.69 2.37 11.95
C ASP A 67 0.58 1.35 11.63
N GLU A 68 0.38 0.33 12.47
CA GLU A 68 -0.72 -0.64 12.33
C GLU A 68 -1.42 -0.97 13.66
N GLY A 69 -2.69 -1.38 13.57
CA GLY A 69 -3.43 -1.89 14.74
C GLY A 69 -4.95 -1.82 14.60
N THR A 70 -5.66 -1.89 15.73
CA THR A 70 -7.13 -1.94 15.77
C THR A 70 -7.73 -0.60 16.22
N PRO A 71 -8.93 -0.22 15.76
CA PRO A 71 -9.56 1.03 16.16
C PRO A 71 -10.06 0.98 17.61
N PRO A 72 -9.95 2.07 18.39
CA PRO A 72 -9.30 3.32 18.04
C PRO A 72 -7.77 3.21 18.11
N LEU A 73 -7.08 3.52 17.01
CA LEU A 73 -5.62 3.52 16.93
C LEU A 73 -5.09 4.92 17.21
N THR A 74 -4.30 5.08 18.27
CA THR A 74 -3.64 6.36 18.60
C THR A 74 -2.23 6.33 18.02
N VAL A 75 -1.97 7.15 17.02
CA VAL A 75 -0.70 7.24 16.29
C VAL A 75 0.03 8.51 16.68
N LYS A 76 1.31 8.38 17.01
CA LYS A 76 2.20 9.53 17.23
C LYS A 76 3.06 9.72 16.00
N PHE A 77 3.03 10.92 15.45
CA PHE A 77 3.87 11.28 14.32
C PHE A 77 5.13 11.99 14.79
N THR A 78 6.25 11.62 14.18
CA THR A 78 7.54 12.29 14.38
C THR A 78 8.02 12.80 13.04
N SER A 79 8.26 14.11 12.94
CA SER A 79 8.87 14.73 11.77
C SER A 79 10.30 15.17 12.07
N THR A 80 11.20 14.87 11.14
CA THR A 80 12.56 15.42 11.12
C THR A 80 12.71 16.25 9.87
N VAL A 81 13.23 17.47 10.01
CA VAL A 81 13.42 18.39 8.90
C VAL A 81 14.84 18.92 8.95
N GLU A 82 15.60 18.68 7.89
CA GLU A 82 16.95 19.18 7.71
C GLU A 82 17.00 20.21 6.58
N ASP A 83 18.09 21.00 6.55
CA ASP A 83 18.31 22.09 5.59
C ASP A 83 17.21 23.19 5.54
N ALA A 84 16.34 23.25 6.55
CA ALA A 84 15.29 24.24 6.66
C ALA A 84 15.78 25.60 7.18
N THR A 85 15.24 26.68 6.61
CA THR A 85 15.44 28.04 7.15
C THR A 85 14.20 28.50 7.93
N PRO A 86 14.27 28.71 9.27
CA PRO A 86 13.11 29.11 10.07
C PRO A 86 12.59 30.53 9.73
N PRO A 87 11.29 30.82 9.97
CA PRO A 87 10.28 29.93 10.56
C PRO A 87 9.86 28.78 9.64
N ILE A 88 9.61 27.62 10.24
CA ILE A 88 9.13 26.41 9.57
C ILE A 88 7.63 26.28 9.83
N THR A 89 6.86 25.98 8.78
CA THR A 89 5.42 25.72 8.86
C THR A 89 5.16 24.25 8.56
N TYR A 90 4.34 23.62 9.37
CA TYR A 90 3.90 22.23 9.20
C TYR A 90 2.43 22.22 8.81
N LYS A 91 2.05 21.31 7.92
CA LYS A 91 0.67 21.04 7.55
C LYS A 91 0.49 19.55 7.40
N TRP A 92 -0.44 19.01 8.18
CA TRP A 92 -0.79 17.60 8.16
C TRP A 92 -2.12 17.36 7.49
N ASP A 93 -2.20 16.29 6.71
CA ASP A 93 -3.43 15.63 6.31
C ASP A 93 -3.37 14.18 6.80
N PHE A 94 -4.35 13.74 7.60
CA PHE A 94 -4.34 12.39 8.17
C PHE A 94 -4.99 11.34 7.27
N GLY A 95 -5.58 11.74 6.13
CA GLY A 95 -6.22 10.83 5.18
C GLY A 95 -7.58 10.28 5.60
N ASP A 96 -8.04 10.55 6.82
CA ASP A 96 -9.33 10.08 7.38
C ASP A 96 -10.47 11.10 7.28
N GLY A 97 -10.18 12.30 6.75
CA GLY A 97 -11.11 13.42 6.66
C GLY A 97 -11.19 14.29 7.92
N SER A 98 -10.33 14.05 8.92
CA SER A 98 -10.19 14.92 10.09
C SER A 98 -9.59 16.28 9.73
N ALA A 99 -9.68 17.24 10.66
CA ALA A 99 -9.08 18.55 10.46
C ALA A 99 -7.54 18.46 10.41
N PRO A 100 -6.88 19.28 9.56
CA PRO A 100 -5.43 19.27 9.46
C PRO A 100 -4.78 19.79 10.75
N ALA A 101 -3.59 19.28 11.07
CA ALA A 101 -2.75 19.78 12.17
C ALA A 101 -1.64 20.70 11.64
N THR A 102 -1.10 21.55 12.52
CA THR A 102 0.01 22.47 12.23
C THR A 102 1.18 22.33 13.20
N GLU A 103 1.10 21.35 14.11
CA GLU A 103 2.16 21.00 15.03
C GLU A 103 3.26 20.23 14.30
N ALA A 104 4.51 20.31 14.77
CA ALA A 104 5.61 19.54 14.19
C ALA A 104 5.41 18.03 14.38
N ASN A 105 4.95 17.61 15.57
CA ASN A 105 4.81 16.20 15.95
C ASN A 105 3.43 15.97 16.58
N PRO A 106 2.35 15.94 15.78
CA PRO A 106 1.00 15.75 16.31
C PRO A 106 0.77 14.30 16.75
N THR A 107 -0.24 14.12 17.61
CA THR A 107 -0.84 12.80 17.87
C THR A 107 -2.23 12.79 17.26
N HIS A 108 -2.57 11.73 16.53
CA HIS A 108 -3.89 11.56 15.90
C HIS A 108 -4.55 10.25 16.32
N VAL A 109 -5.87 10.18 16.26
CA VAL A 109 -6.63 8.98 16.60
C VAL A 109 -7.50 8.55 15.43
N TYR A 110 -7.18 7.40 14.85
CA TYR A 110 -7.97 6.77 13.80
C TYR A 110 -9.10 5.93 14.42
N GLN A 111 -10.33 6.38 14.21
CA GLN A 111 -11.52 5.82 14.88
C GLN A 111 -12.14 4.61 14.17
N LYS A 112 -11.78 4.37 12.92
CA LYS A 112 -12.38 3.34 12.07
C LYS A 112 -11.27 2.52 11.43
N ALA A 113 -11.59 1.27 11.12
CA ALA A 113 -10.72 0.45 10.28
C ALA A 113 -10.66 1.01 8.86
N GLY A 114 -9.48 0.91 8.26
CA GLY A 114 -9.15 1.46 6.95
C GLY A 114 -7.65 1.58 6.77
N GLU A 115 -7.25 1.74 5.51
CA GLU A 115 -5.92 2.18 5.12
C GLU A 115 -5.96 3.71 4.99
N TYR A 116 -5.05 4.39 5.68
CA TYR A 116 -4.94 5.85 5.66
C TYR A 116 -3.54 6.24 5.24
N THR A 117 -3.41 7.26 4.41
CA THR A 117 -2.11 7.86 4.09
C THR A 117 -2.04 9.21 4.79
N ALA A 118 -1.14 9.32 5.76
CA ALA A 118 -0.87 10.57 6.46
C ALA A 118 0.21 11.34 5.69
N THR A 119 -0.11 12.55 5.27
CA THR A 119 0.79 13.42 4.51
C THR A 119 1.25 14.58 5.38
N LEU A 120 2.56 14.77 5.46
CA LEU A 120 3.17 15.96 6.02
C LEU A 120 3.68 16.86 4.88
N THR A 121 3.27 18.12 4.88
CA THR A 121 3.90 19.17 4.06
C THR A 121 4.59 20.16 4.97
N VAL A 122 5.89 20.36 4.73
CA VAL A 122 6.71 21.34 5.44
C VAL A 122 7.07 22.47 4.50
N LYS A 123 7.05 23.70 4.99
CA LYS A 123 7.49 24.88 4.25
C LYS A 123 8.37 25.77 5.12
N ASP A 124 9.48 26.21 4.57
CA ASP A 124 10.42 27.10 5.25
C ASP A 124 10.20 28.58 4.87
N SER A 125 11.01 29.47 5.45
CA SER A 125 10.94 30.91 5.20
C SER A 125 11.42 31.35 3.81
N LYS A 126 12.19 30.51 3.12
CA LYS A 126 12.61 30.72 1.73
C LYS A 126 11.54 30.26 0.74
N ASN A 127 10.41 29.75 1.22
CA ASN A 127 9.35 29.11 0.44
C ASN A 127 9.76 27.79 -0.21
N ILE A 128 10.84 27.16 0.27
CA ILE A 128 11.17 25.79 -0.09
C ILE A 128 10.18 24.89 0.66
N SER A 129 9.64 23.88 -0.02
CA SER A 129 8.69 22.95 0.57
C SER A 129 9.16 21.52 0.36
N GLY A 130 8.99 20.69 1.38
CA GLY A 130 9.14 19.23 1.31
C GLY A 130 7.83 18.55 1.69
N SER A 131 7.62 17.34 1.18
CA SER A 131 6.42 16.57 1.48
C SER A 131 6.78 15.11 1.61
N GLU A 132 6.29 14.48 2.67
CA GLU A 132 6.46 13.05 2.95
C GLU A 132 5.13 12.43 3.34
N GLU A 133 5.01 11.13 3.13
CA GLU A 133 3.81 10.35 3.39
C GLU A 133 4.13 9.06 4.13
N VAL A 134 3.22 8.64 5.01
CA VAL A 134 3.30 7.35 5.71
C VAL A 134 1.94 6.68 5.71
N ASP A 135 1.92 5.38 5.45
CA ASP A 135 0.71 4.57 5.44
C ASP A 135 0.41 4.04 6.85
N ILE A 136 -0.86 4.14 7.25
CA ILE A 136 -1.39 3.67 8.53
C ILE A 136 -2.45 2.60 8.25
N LEU A 137 -2.25 1.39 8.77
CA LEU A 137 -3.14 0.27 8.58
C LEU A 137 -3.98 0.02 9.85
N VAL A 138 -5.26 0.39 9.80
CA VAL A 138 -6.19 0.10 10.89
C VAL A 138 -7.04 -1.11 10.52
N GLU A 139 -6.73 -2.26 11.09
CA GLU A 139 -7.44 -3.51 10.86
C GLU A 139 -8.62 -3.70 11.82
N THR A 140 -9.65 -4.42 11.38
CA THR A 140 -10.68 -4.93 12.28
C THR A 140 -10.20 -6.23 12.93
N GLU A 141 -10.46 -6.41 14.22
CA GLU A 141 -10.27 -7.71 14.91
C GLU A 141 -11.07 -8.87 14.27
#